data_AF-A0AAV5ZKR9-F1
#
_entry.id   AF-A0AAV5ZKR9-F1
#
_cell.length_a   1.000
_cell.length_b   1.000
_cell.length_c   1.000
_cell.angle_alpha   90.00
_cell.angle_beta   90.00
_cell.angle_gamma   90.00
#
_symmetry.space_group_name_H-M   'P 1'
#
loop_
_entity.id
_entity.type
_entity.pdbx_description
1 polymer ?
#
loop_
_entity_poly.entity_id
_entity_poly.type
_entity_poly.pdbx_seq_one_letter_code
_entity_poly.pdbx_strand_id
1 'polypeptide(L)'
;KAGKVTSVDVRNLKTGQVTTHLVDGLFIAIGHLPNTALFRGQLELLDNGYIKVVPGTTETSVPGVFAAGDVADFTWRQAVTAAGTGCMAALEAERFLEAQQR
;
A
#
# COMPACT_ATOMS: atom_id res chain seq x y z
N LYS A 1 -25.63 3.52 -21.49
CA LYS A 1 -24.22 3.15 -21.27
C LYS A 1 -24.18 2.11 -20.16
N ALA A 2 -23.83 0.86 -20.45
CA ALA A 2 -23.70 -0.17 -19.41
C ALA A 2 -22.48 0.15 -18.52
N GLY A 3 -22.62 0.00 -17.19
CA GLY A 3 -21.50 0.14 -16.24
C GLY A 3 -21.45 1.44 -15.41
N LYS A 4 -22.46 2.32 -15.43
CA LYS A 4 -22.53 3.47 -14.51
C LYS A 4 -23.25 3.09 -13.22
N VAL A 5 -22.77 3.56 -12.08
CA VAL A 5 -23.52 3.51 -10.81
C VAL A 5 -24.79 4.35 -10.95
N THR A 6 -25.93 3.81 -10.52
CA THR A 6 -27.24 4.51 -10.56
C THR A 6 -27.88 4.62 -9.18
N SER A 7 -27.52 3.73 -8.27
CA SER A 7 -28.02 3.71 -6.91
C SER A 7 -27.13 2.88 -5.99
N VAL A 8 -27.33 3.06 -4.69
CA VAL A 8 -26.80 2.20 -3.64
C VAL A 8 -27.92 1.80 -2.68
N ASP A 9 -27.99 0.53 -2.32
CA ASP A 9 -28.86 0.04 -1.27
C ASP A 9 -28.11 0.06 0.06
N VAL A 10 -28.66 0.80 1.02
CA VAL A 10 -28.08 0.95 2.36
C VAL A 10 -28.93 0.17 3.35
N ARG A 11 -28.31 -0.78 4.06
CA ARG A 11 -28.95 -1.52 5.14
C ARG A 11 -28.65 -0.87 6.48
N ASN A 12 -29.69 -0.53 7.23
CA ASN A 12 -29.55 -0.16 8.63
C ASN A 12 -29.20 -1.42 9.46
N LEU A 13 -28.01 -1.42 10.08
CA LEU A 13 -27.52 -2.57 10.84
C LEU A 13 -28.26 -2.84 12.16
N LYS A 14 -29.09 -1.89 12.65
CA LYS A 14 -29.88 -2.04 13.89
C LYS A 14 -31.30 -2.54 13.63
N THR A 15 -31.92 -2.08 12.54
CA THR A 15 -33.33 -2.38 12.23
C THR A 15 -33.49 -3.40 11.10
N GLY A 16 -32.44 -3.63 10.31
CA GLY A 16 -32.49 -4.47 9.11
C GLY A 16 -33.16 -3.81 7.89
N GLN A 17 -33.74 -2.62 8.05
CA GLN A 17 -34.39 -1.89 6.96
C GLN A 17 -33.38 -1.55 5.86
N VAL A 18 -33.80 -1.70 4.61
CA VAL A 18 -33.02 -1.35 3.42
C VAL A 18 -33.64 -0.13 2.75
N THR A 19 -32.82 0.85 2.39
CA THR A 19 -33.22 2.04 1.64
C THR A 19 -32.36 2.22 0.41
N THR A 20 -32.98 2.49 -0.73
CA THR A 20 -32.29 2.76 -1.99
C THR A 20 -32.02 4.26 -2.13
N HIS A 21 -30.78 4.62 -2.42
CA HIS A 21 -30.36 5.99 -2.69
C HIS A 21 -29.91 6.11 -4.14
N LEU A 22 -30.53 7.01 -4.91
CA LEU A 22 -30.11 7.30 -6.29
C LEU A 22 -28.81 8.13 -6.26
N VAL A 23 -27.75 7.60 -6.85
CA VAL A 23 -26.41 8.23 -6.88
C VAL A 23 -25.68 7.87 -8.16
N ASP A 24 -24.76 8.74 -8.59
CA ASP A 24 -24.00 8.54 -9.82
C ASP A 24 -22.61 7.93 -9.61
N GLY A 25 -22.17 7.78 -8.35
CA GLY A 25 -20.85 7.26 -8.00
C GLY A 25 -20.75 6.79 -6.55
N LEU A 26 -19.86 5.82 -6.31
CA LEU A 26 -19.55 5.26 -5.00
C LEU A 26 -18.02 5.21 -4.83
N PHE A 27 -17.52 5.83 -3.75
CA PHE A 27 -16.11 5.81 -3.40
C PHE A 27 -15.92 5.01 -2.11
N ILE A 28 -15.11 3.96 -2.16
CA ILE A 28 -14.81 3.11 -0.99
C ILE A 28 -13.52 3.60 -0.35
N ALA A 29 -13.62 4.15 0.86
CA ALA A 29 -12.51 4.76 1.60
C ALA A 29 -12.28 4.08 2.96
N ILE A 30 -12.18 2.75 2.99
CA ILE A 30 -12.04 1.95 4.22
C ILE A 30 -10.59 1.64 4.62
N GLY A 31 -9.62 2.36 4.05
CA GLY A 31 -8.19 2.06 4.22
C GLY A 31 -7.67 1.08 3.17
N HIS A 32 -6.42 0.65 3.33
CA HIS A 32 -5.72 -0.26 2.42
C HIS A 32 -5.06 -1.37 3.26
N LEU A 33 -5.01 -2.58 2.70
CA LEU A 33 -4.28 -3.69 3.29
C LEU A 33 -3.01 -3.91 2.45
N PRO A 34 -1.81 -3.57 2.95
CA PRO A 34 -0.58 -3.81 2.21
C PRO A 34 -0.30 -5.32 2.13
N ASN A 35 0.29 -5.77 1.01
CA ASN A 35 0.55 -7.20 0.77
C ASN A 35 1.82 -7.69 1.49
N THR A 36 1.81 -7.61 2.84
CA THR A 36 2.98 -7.87 3.69
C THR A 36 2.89 -9.16 4.48
N ALA A 37 1.85 -9.98 4.25
CA ALA A 37 1.60 -11.19 5.02
C ALA A 37 2.80 -12.15 5.01
N LEU A 38 3.53 -12.24 3.89
CA LEU A 38 4.69 -13.12 3.76
C LEU A 38 5.91 -12.67 4.58
N PHE A 39 5.99 -11.39 4.96
CA PHE A 39 7.15 -10.80 5.63
C PHE A 39 6.99 -10.68 7.15
N ARG A 40 5.85 -11.09 7.71
CA ARG A 40 5.59 -11.02 9.16
C ARG A 40 6.64 -11.84 9.92
N GLY A 41 7.26 -11.21 10.92
CA GLY A 41 8.33 -11.81 11.71
C GLY A 41 9.68 -11.90 10.99
N GLN A 42 9.77 -11.48 9.73
CA GLN A 42 11.00 -11.44 8.95
C GLN A 42 11.49 -10.00 8.72
N LEU A 43 10.56 -9.07 8.49
CA LEU A 43 10.82 -7.63 8.40
C LEU A 43 10.07 -6.89 9.52
N GLU A 44 10.63 -5.76 9.97
CA GLU A 44 9.88 -4.82 10.79
C GLU A 44 8.73 -4.23 9.99
N LEU A 45 7.53 -4.34 10.56
CA LEU A 45 6.32 -3.71 10.04
C LEU A 45 5.89 -2.60 10.99
N LEU A 46 5.28 -1.56 10.44
CA LEU A 46 4.54 -0.58 11.22
C LEU A 46 3.24 -1.21 11.77
N ASP A 47 2.63 -0.59 12.78
CA ASP A 47 1.38 -1.07 13.38
C ASP A 47 0.23 -1.19 12.37
N ASN A 48 0.27 -0.39 11.30
CA ASN A 48 -0.69 -0.44 10.20
C ASN A 48 -0.39 -1.53 9.13
N GLY A 49 0.66 -2.34 9.35
CA GLY A 49 1.03 -3.47 8.50
C GLY A 49 1.94 -3.15 7.31
N TYR A 50 2.33 -1.90 7.11
CA TYR A 50 3.27 -1.49 6.04
C TYR A 50 4.70 -1.84 6.42
N ILE A 51 5.57 -2.09 5.44
CA ILE A 51 6.99 -2.35 5.71
C ILE A 51 7.63 -1.05 6.20
N LYS A 52 8.30 -1.13 7.36
CA LYS A 52 9.05 0.00 7.90
C LYS A 52 10.37 0.13 7.13
N VAL A 53 10.63 1.32 6.61
CA VAL A 53 11.89 1.67 5.94
C VAL A 53 12.62 2.80 6.68
N VAL A 54 13.93 2.91 6.46
CA VAL A 54 14.70 4.06 6.97
C VAL A 54 14.26 5.33 6.23
N PRO A 55 13.88 6.42 6.92
CA PRO A 55 13.38 7.63 6.28
C PRO A 55 14.32 8.18 5.21
N GLY A 56 13.79 8.39 4.00
CA GLY A 56 14.56 8.89 2.85
C GLY A 56 15.29 7.84 2.03
N THR A 57 15.13 6.55 2.36
CA THR A 57 15.72 5.40 1.65
C THR A 57 14.64 4.35 1.35
N THR A 58 15.04 3.19 0.83
CA THR A 58 14.18 1.99 0.72
C THR A 58 14.64 0.83 1.59
N GLU A 59 15.64 1.06 2.45
CA GLU A 59 16.22 0.04 3.33
C GLU A 59 15.23 -0.43 4.39
N THR A 60 15.08 -1.74 4.52
CA THR A 60 14.25 -2.37 5.56
C THR A 60 15.09 -2.72 6.80
N SER A 61 14.50 -3.41 7.78
CA SER A 61 15.22 -3.91 8.96
C SER A 61 16.25 -4.99 8.65
N VAL A 62 16.25 -5.57 7.45
CA VAL A 62 17.20 -6.63 7.03
C VAL A 62 18.11 -6.10 5.92
N PRO A 63 19.45 -6.09 6.13
CA PRO A 63 20.40 -5.68 5.10
C PRO A 63 20.24 -6.49 3.81
N GLY A 64 20.23 -5.80 2.67
CA GLY A 64 20.02 -6.41 1.36
C GLY A 64 18.54 -6.65 0.99
N VAL A 65 17.60 -6.30 1.87
CA VAL A 65 16.16 -6.31 1.57
C VAL A 65 15.64 -4.86 1.54
N PHE A 66 15.00 -4.52 0.42
CA PHE A 66 14.50 -3.17 0.13
C PHE A 66 13.00 -3.21 -0.14
N ALA A 67 12.29 -2.12 0.20
CA ALA A 67 10.85 -2.00 -0.03
C ALA A 67 10.51 -0.69 -0.74
N ALA A 68 9.72 -0.78 -1.82
CA ALA A 68 9.33 0.34 -2.67
C ALA A 68 7.84 0.33 -3.02
N GLY A 69 7.29 1.51 -3.29
CA GLY A 69 5.88 1.70 -3.57
C GLY A 69 4.96 1.58 -2.36
N ASP A 70 3.68 1.37 -2.63
CA ASP A 70 2.61 1.38 -1.63
C ASP A 70 2.78 0.32 -0.52
N VAL A 71 3.68 -0.65 -0.64
CA VAL A 71 3.97 -1.59 0.47
C VAL A 71 4.69 -0.90 1.64
N ALA A 72 5.36 0.23 1.37
CA ALA A 72 6.05 1.07 2.34
C ALA A 72 5.49 2.51 2.40
N ASP A 73 4.64 2.92 1.46
CA ASP A 73 4.00 4.25 1.41
C ASP A 73 2.49 4.18 1.66
N PHE A 74 2.07 4.61 2.86
CA PHE A 74 0.65 4.79 3.22
C PHE A 74 0.16 6.23 3.05
N THR A 75 1.04 7.17 2.71
CA THR A 75 0.75 8.61 2.62
C THR A 75 0.32 9.01 1.22
N TRP A 76 1.16 8.78 0.20
CA TRP A 76 0.94 9.33 -1.14
C TRP A 76 0.17 8.38 -2.04
N ARG A 77 0.58 7.11 -2.10
CA ARG A 77 -0.10 6.05 -2.88
C ARG A 77 -0.37 6.46 -4.33
N GLN A 78 0.64 7.04 -4.97
CA GLN A 78 0.57 7.48 -6.36
C GLN A 78 1.53 6.65 -7.22
N ALA A 79 1.12 6.38 -8.46
CA ALA A 79 1.96 5.63 -9.40
C ALA A 79 3.35 6.27 -9.58
N VAL A 80 3.44 7.61 -9.60
CA VAL A 80 4.71 8.33 -9.76
C VAL A 80 5.61 8.23 -8.51
N THR A 81 5.04 8.26 -7.31
CA THR A 81 5.83 8.10 -6.07
C THR A 81 6.31 6.65 -5.94
N ALA A 82 5.48 5.69 -6.32
CA ALA A 82 5.87 4.27 -6.38
C ALA A 82 6.98 4.02 -7.41
N ALA A 83 6.90 4.62 -8.60
CA ALA A 83 7.97 4.52 -9.59
C ALA A 83 9.29 5.14 -9.09
N GLY A 84 9.23 6.30 -8.43
CA GLY A 84 10.40 6.95 -7.86
C GLY A 84 11.09 6.10 -6.79
N THR A 85 10.32 5.56 -5.83
CA THR A 85 10.87 4.65 -4.80
C THR A 85 11.36 3.33 -5.39
N GLY A 86 10.75 2.84 -6.48
CA GLY A 86 11.27 1.68 -7.22
C GLY A 86 12.67 1.93 -7.81
N CYS A 87 12.91 3.13 -8.34
CA CYS A 87 14.24 3.54 -8.80
C CYS A 87 15.25 3.59 -7.64
N MET A 88 14.86 4.17 -6.50
CA MET A 88 15.70 4.22 -5.30
C MET A 88 16.11 2.80 -4.85
N ALA A 89 15.15 1.88 -4.75
CA ALA A 89 15.43 0.50 -4.34
C ALA A 89 16.36 -0.23 -5.30
N ALA A 90 16.23 0.00 -6.60
CA ALA A 90 17.13 -0.60 -7.58
C ALA A 90 18.58 -0.14 -7.38
N LEU A 91 18.79 1.17 -7.19
CA LEU A 91 20.12 1.76 -6.99
C LEU A 91 20.73 1.39 -5.62
N GLU A 92 19.92 1.32 -4.57
CA GLU A 92 20.37 0.87 -3.24
C GLU A 92 20.75 -0.61 -3.26
N ALA A 93 19.96 -1.46 -3.94
CA ALA A 93 20.29 -2.87 -4.13
C ALA A 93 21.57 -3.07 -4.95
N GLU A 94 21.75 -2.30 -6.05
CA GLU A 94 22.98 -2.31 -6.84
C GLU A 94 24.20 -1.99 -5.97
N ARG A 95 24.17 -0.87 -5.25
CA ARG A 95 25.26 -0.44 -4.36
C ARG A 95 25.55 -1.46 -3.27
N PHE A 96 24.52 -2.06 -2.69
CA PHE A 96 24.68 -3.11 -1.69
C PHE A 96 25.43 -4.31 -2.27
N LEU A 97 25.07 -4.76 -3.47
CA LEU A 97 25.74 -5.88 -4.14
C LEU A 97 27.19 -5.56 -4.49
N GLU A 98 27.49 -4.35 -5.00
CA GLU A 98 28.86 -3.90 -5.28
C GLU A 98 29.73 -3.90 -4.03
N ALA A 99 29.16 -3.49 -2.88
CA ALA A 99 29.87 -3.48 -1.61
C ALA A 99 30.19 -4.90 -1.08
N GLN A 100 29.39 -5.91 -1.43
CA GLN A 100 29.63 -7.31 -1.04
C GLN A 100 30.70 -8.01 -1.90
N GLN A 101 31.05 -7.45 -3.06
CA GLN A 101 32.05 -8.02 -3.97
C GLN A 101 33.48 -7.52 -3.71
N ARG A 102 33.67 -6.69 -2.68
CA ARG A 102 34.97 -6.17 -2.23
C ARG A 102 35.45 -6.92 -1.00
#